data_AF-A0A8H8RRE3-F1
#
_entry.id   AF-A0A8H8RRE3-F1
#
_cell.length_a   1.000
_cell.length_b   1.000
_cell.length_c   1.000
_cell.angle_alpha   90.00
_cell.angle_beta   90.00
_cell.angle_gamma   90.00
#
_symmetry.space_group_name_H-M   'P 1'
#
loop_
_entity.id
_entity.type
_entity.pdbx_description
1 polymer ?
#
loop_
_entity_poly.entity_id
_entity_poly.type
_entity_poly.pdbx_seq_one_letter_code
_entity_poly.pdbx_strand_id
1 'polypeptide(L)'
;MVIRHTKAWKSKPAPTAAWRADLAPFPDNVLMRVVTLSLELDEKSLFIGAYGAWTQKSSSTPSSTRPGYTSPEAFQSVGTAFVRYSVESFLPTLSAQCSENAKLADRFKLINAVELGFETEAQSSGKVYTFYKDWINSETDEALASPNVLIETAEDGALLTTLAEKVTSQDIFNKILPVVKRNVHHTLMATAFLTRIFDAGITGKIERNTTQTIFKDVISDLTDHFSLRSLGDLAISKKRVTGYGWAAPLVTQTIVPDHYNSVNISTLIYNCGTLELTTELGQILAKMAKEAETAPIELYETIYMPILKFLSAWSPKENFTGHGSSFRQFSQSMLSTYIIRYVQMEPAKPASWARQRTSCGCNDCLSLNRFLIDGNQQIGRFPVGKARRAHLHSQLNGRSGFTHETERRGNPQTLVVTKNMGAYEAFHKAWTERRNVARKHLKDFEEMSLKNLLAEKYVSIMALSPSKLASASIQQQPLSSIVNSSESSSRGALPPITKRKVSTKVILIEESD
;
A
#
# COMPACT_ATOMS: atom_id res chain seq x y z
N MET A 1 -18.72 43.54 -73.73
CA MET A 1 -17.26 43.34 -73.74
C MET A 1 -16.85 42.85 -72.35
N VAL A 2 -16.26 41.65 -72.32
CA VAL A 2 -15.59 40.94 -71.21
C VAL A 2 -16.42 40.57 -69.97
N ILE A 3 -16.93 39.34 -70.05
CA ILE A 3 -17.29 38.44 -68.97
C ILE A 3 -16.06 38.17 -68.08
N ARG A 4 -16.21 38.26 -66.75
CA ARG A 4 -15.36 37.55 -65.79
C ARG A 4 -16.24 36.75 -64.83
N HIS A 5 -16.34 35.45 -65.09
CA HIS A 5 -16.86 34.47 -64.15
C HIS A 5 -15.91 34.33 -62.96
N THR A 6 -16.38 34.67 -61.76
CA THR A 6 -15.71 34.29 -60.51
C THR A 6 -16.52 33.22 -59.80
N LYS A 7 -16.00 31.98 -59.93
CA LYS A 7 -16.10 30.80 -59.05
C LYS A 7 -17.29 30.72 -58.09
N ALA A 8 -18.12 29.71 -58.35
CA ALA A 8 -19.13 29.18 -57.45
C ALA A 8 -18.61 29.04 -56.00
N TRP A 9 -19.25 29.73 -55.07
CA TRP A 9 -19.18 29.39 -53.65
C TRP A 9 -19.78 28.00 -53.48
N LYS A 10 -18.92 27.02 -53.20
CA LYS A 10 -19.36 25.74 -52.63
C LYS A 10 -20.03 26.07 -51.31
N SER A 11 -21.33 25.84 -51.21
CA SER A 11 -22.08 25.89 -49.96
C SER A 11 -21.37 24.98 -48.96
N LYS A 12 -20.79 25.57 -47.90
CA LYS A 12 -20.43 24.78 -46.73
C LYS A 12 -21.70 24.05 -46.27
N PRO A 13 -21.66 22.74 -45.96
CA PRO A 13 -22.79 22.12 -45.29
C PRO A 13 -23.08 22.91 -44.02
N ALA A 14 -24.37 23.09 -43.70
CA ALA A 14 -24.79 23.72 -42.46
C ALA A 14 -24.01 23.09 -41.30
N PRO A 15 -23.52 23.88 -40.31
CA PRO A 15 -22.84 23.31 -39.16
C PRO A 15 -23.80 22.32 -38.51
N THR A 16 -23.45 21.03 -38.54
CA THR A 16 -24.15 20.00 -37.80
C THR A 16 -24.06 20.39 -36.33
N ALA A 17 -25.16 20.92 -35.84
CA ALA A 17 -25.39 21.27 -34.46
C ALA A 17 -24.99 20.10 -33.54
N ALA A 18 -23.81 20.19 -32.94
CA ALA A 18 -23.31 19.26 -31.93
C ALA A 18 -24.08 19.32 -30.59
N TRP A 19 -25.22 20.01 -30.52
CA TRP A 19 -26.06 20.15 -29.32
C TRP A 19 -27.21 19.15 -29.24
N ARG A 20 -27.33 18.20 -30.19
CA ARG A 20 -28.21 17.02 -30.08
C ARG A 20 -27.45 15.78 -29.60
N ALA A 21 -26.58 15.94 -28.61
CA ALA A 21 -26.34 14.81 -27.71
C ALA A 21 -27.52 14.86 -26.73
N ASP A 22 -28.39 13.86 -26.78
CA ASP A 22 -29.52 13.71 -25.86
C ASP A 22 -28.97 13.60 -24.43
N LEU A 23 -28.80 14.74 -23.77
CA LEU A 23 -28.58 14.80 -22.33
C LEU A 23 -29.83 14.22 -21.67
N ALA A 24 -29.67 13.14 -20.91
CA ALA A 24 -30.75 12.57 -20.12
C ALA A 24 -31.42 13.69 -19.29
N PRO A 25 -32.76 13.76 -19.24
CA PRO A 25 -33.47 14.91 -18.69
C PRO A 25 -33.23 15.13 -17.18
N PHE A 26 -32.68 14.13 -16.47
CA PHE A 26 -32.41 14.20 -15.03
C PHE A 26 -31.06 13.55 -14.65
N PRO A 27 -30.39 14.04 -13.59
CA PRO A 27 -29.19 13.41 -13.03
C PRO A 27 -29.53 12.14 -12.23
N ASP A 28 -28.56 11.23 -12.09
CA ASP A 28 -28.79 9.86 -11.56
C ASP A 28 -29.31 9.87 -10.13
N ASN A 29 -28.82 10.80 -9.31
CA ASN A 29 -29.29 10.98 -7.93
C ASN A 29 -30.77 11.39 -7.86
N VAL A 30 -31.29 12.10 -8.87
CA VAL A 30 -32.71 12.46 -8.96
C VAL A 30 -33.53 11.26 -9.39
N LEU A 31 -33.08 10.51 -10.41
CA LEU A 31 -33.76 9.29 -10.85
C LEU A 31 -33.83 8.23 -9.72
N MET A 32 -32.74 8.05 -8.97
CA MET A 32 -32.73 7.13 -7.82
C MET A 32 -33.66 7.56 -6.70
N ARG A 33 -33.81 8.87 -6.45
CA ARG A 33 -34.82 9.36 -5.49
C ARG A 33 -36.24 9.05 -5.96
N VAL A 34 -36.51 9.19 -7.26
CA VAL A 34 -37.83 8.83 -7.83
C VAL A 34 -38.08 7.33 -7.71
N VAL A 35 -37.05 6.49 -7.91
CA VAL A 35 -37.14 5.04 -7.67
C VAL A 35 -37.52 4.75 -6.21
N THR A 36 -36.86 5.36 -5.23
CA THR A 36 -37.23 5.17 -3.82
C THR A 36 -38.64 5.71 -3.51
N LEU A 37 -38.99 6.91 -3.97
CA LEU A 37 -40.32 7.49 -3.77
C LEU A 37 -41.44 6.65 -4.40
N SER A 38 -41.17 5.97 -5.53
CA SER A 38 -42.17 5.12 -6.16
C SER A 38 -42.61 3.95 -5.28
N LEU A 39 -41.74 3.47 -4.38
CA LEU A 39 -42.08 2.45 -3.39
C LEU A 39 -42.92 2.99 -2.24
N GLU A 40 -42.64 4.22 -1.80
CA GLU A 40 -43.41 4.89 -0.75
C GLU A 40 -44.84 5.20 -1.22
N LEU A 41 -44.99 5.55 -2.50
CA LEU A 41 -46.27 5.82 -3.14
C LEU A 41 -46.97 4.56 -3.65
N ASP A 42 -46.28 3.41 -3.62
CA ASP A 42 -46.71 2.15 -4.20
C ASP A 42 -47.12 2.21 -5.69
N GLU A 43 -46.39 3.00 -6.48
CA GLU A 43 -46.71 3.29 -7.89
C GLU A 43 -45.79 2.54 -8.86
N LYS A 44 -46.22 1.35 -9.31
CA LYS A 44 -45.48 0.48 -10.26
C LYS A 44 -45.10 1.20 -11.57
N SER A 45 -45.99 2.01 -12.11
CA SER A 45 -45.75 2.71 -13.39
C SER A 45 -44.63 3.75 -13.26
N LEU A 46 -44.59 4.46 -12.13
CA LEU A 46 -43.56 5.44 -11.80
C LEU A 46 -42.21 4.74 -11.61
N PHE A 47 -42.19 3.58 -10.94
CA PHE A 47 -40.99 2.77 -10.79
C PHE A 47 -40.42 2.36 -12.16
N ILE A 48 -41.24 1.75 -13.03
CA ILE A 48 -40.80 1.26 -14.34
C ILE A 48 -40.24 2.41 -15.19
N GLY A 49 -40.93 3.55 -15.20
CA GLY A 49 -40.47 4.73 -15.94
C GLY A 49 -39.14 5.28 -15.42
N ALA A 50 -38.99 5.41 -14.10
CA ALA A 50 -37.77 5.92 -13.47
C ALA A 50 -36.58 4.96 -13.64
N TYR A 51 -36.81 3.66 -13.44
CA TYR A 51 -35.78 2.62 -13.59
C TYR A 51 -35.33 2.50 -15.05
N GLY A 52 -36.25 2.54 -16.01
CA GLY A 52 -35.93 2.54 -17.44
C GLY A 52 -35.12 3.77 -17.85
N ALA A 53 -35.49 4.95 -17.37
CA ALA A 53 -34.74 6.18 -17.66
C ALA A 53 -33.33 6.17 -17.05
N TRP A 54 -33.17 5.60 -15.86
CA TRP A 54 -31.89 5.47 -15.19
C TRP A 54 -30.93 4.55 -15.96
N THR A 55 -31.42 3.38 -16.38
CA THR A 55 -30.60 2.34 -17.01
C THR A 55 -30.24 2.64 -18.47
N GLN A 56 -31.06 3.39 -19.22
CA GLN A 56 -30.73 3.79 -20.60
C GLN A 56 -29.52 4.74 -20.70
N LYS A 57 -29.25 5.51 -19.64
CA LYS A 57 -28.18 6.51 -19.63
C LYS A 57 -26.79 5.91 -19.58
N SER A 58 -26.62 4.77 -18.91
CA SER A 58 -25.30 4.15 -18.77
C SER A 58 -24.74 3.58 -20.08
N SER A 59 -25.61 3.33 -21.06
CA SER A 59 -25.24 2.77 -22.37
C SER A 59 -24.75 3.79 -23.41
N SER A 60 -25.02 5.10 -23.24
CA SER A 60 -24.91 6.08 -24.33
C SER A 60 -23.87 7.20 -24.14
N THR A 61 -23.26 7.33 -22.96
CA THR A 61 -22.16 8.30 -22.74
C THR A 61 -21.08 7.73 -21.81
N PRO A 62 -19.80 7.66 -22.23
CA PRO A 62 -18.70 7.43 -21.30
C PRO A 62 -18.60 8.68 -20.43
N SER A 63 -19.11 8.62 -19.20
CA SER A 63 -19.07 9.75 -18.29
C SER A 63 -17.61 10.02 -17.89
N SER A 64 -17.04 11.07 -18.47
CA SER A 64 -15.75 11.65 -18.01
C SER A 64 -15.87 12.30 -16.63
N THR A 65 -17.10 12.46 -16.13
CA THR A 65 -17.42 12.73 -14.74
C THR A 65 -17.69 11.41 -14.03
N ARG A 66 -16.75 11.02 -13.15
CA ARG A 66 -16.79 9.95 -12.13
C ARG A 66 -18.11 9.16 -12.03
N PRO A 67 -18.05 7.82 -11.84
CA PRO A 67 -19.24 7.05 -11.50
C PRO A 67 -19.97 7.78 -10.39
N GLY A 68 -21.20 8.21 -10.67
CA GLY A 68 -22.06 8.73 -9.62
C GLY A 68 -22.08 7.65 -8.57
N TYR A 69 -21.66 7.96 -7.34
CA TYR A 69 -21.83 7.07 -6.19
C TYR A 69 -23.33 6.81 -6.05
N THR A 70 -23.86 5.83 -6.77
CA THR A 70 -25.19 5.30 -6.55
C THR A 70 -25.17 4.67 -5.17
N SER A 71 -25.97 5.19 -4.24
CA SER A 71 -25.93 4.70 -2.86
C SER A 71 -26.46 3.26 -2.82
N PRO A 72 -25.90 2.39 -1.96
CA PRO A 72 -26.42 1.05 -1.74
C PRO A 72 -27.93 1.05 -1.39
N GLU A 73 -28.41 2.06 -0.66
CA GLU A 73 -29.84 2.21 -0.29
C GLU A 73 -30.77 2.27 -1.52
N ALA A 74 -30.28 2.87 -2.60
CA ALA A 74 -31.04 3.00 -3.83
C ALA A 74 -31.15 1.66 -4.57
N PHE A 75 -30.10 0.84 -4.54
CA PHE A 75 -30.12 -0.54 -5.04
C PHE A 75 -30.97 -1.47 -4.17
N GLN A 76 -31.00 -1.25 -2.85
CA GLN A 76 -31.92 -1.93 -1.96
C GLN A 76 -33.37 -1.63 -2.33
N SER A 77 -33.70 -0.37 -2.62
CA SER A 77 -35.03 0.02 -3.11
C SER A 77 -35.37 -0.72 -4.42
N VAL A 78 -34.43 -0.82 -5.37
CA VAL A 78 -34.63 -1.59 -6.61
C VAL A 78 -34.97 -3.05 -6.30
N GLY A 79 -34.24 -3.70 -5.39
CA GLY A 79 -34.52 -5.08 -4.97
C GLY A 79 -35.94 -5.23 -4.39
N THR A 80 -36.34 -4.34 -3.48
CA THR A 80 -37.69 -4.32 -2.90
C THR A 80 -38.76 -4.18 -4.00
N ALA A 81 -38.57 -3.25 -4.93
CA ALA A 81 -39.52 -3.00 -6.03
C ALA A 81 -39.65 -4.21 -6.97
N PHE A 82 -38.55 -4.93 -7.21
CA PHE A 82 -38.54 -6.09 -8.09
C PHE A 82 -39.46 -7.18 -7.55
N VAL A 83 -39.35 -7.52 -6.26
CA VAL A 83 -40.23 -8.50 -5.61
C VAL A 83 -41.67 -7.96 -5.46
N ARG A 84 -41.81 -6.68 -5.06
CA ARG A 84 -43.13 -6.07 -4.85
C ARG A 84 -43.96 -6.06 -6.12
N TYR A 85 -43.36 -5.64 -7.24
CA TYR A 85 -44.04 -5.48 -8.51
C TYR A 85 -43.95 -6.68 -9.45
N SER A 86 -43.19 -7.71 -9.09
CA SER A 86 -42.95 -8.91 -9.93
C SER A 86 -42.51 -8.49 -11.33
N VAL A 87 -41.34 -7.85 -11.38
CA VAL A 87 -40.75 -7.26 -12.59
C VAL A 87 -39.40 -7.91 -12.92
N GLU A 88 -39.40 -9.24 -12.95
CA GLU A 88 -38.27 -10.13 -13.25
C GLU A 88 -37.59 -9.81 -14.60
N SER A 89 -38.36 -9.28 -15.57
CA SER A 89 -37.88 -8.92 -16.91
C SER A 89 -36.78 -7.85 -16.92
N PHE A 90 -36.60 -7.10 -15.84
CA PHE A 90 -35.56 -6.07 -15.72
C PHE A 90 -34.22 -6.58 -15.18
N LEU A 91 -34.14 -7.83 -14.72
CA LEU A 91 -32.90 -8.42 -14.21
C LEU A 91 -31.69 -8.30 -15.17
N PRO A 92 -31.82 -8.52 -16.49
CA PRO A 92 -30.68 -8.36 -17.40
C PRO A 92 -30.14 -6.92 -17.42
N THR A 93 -31.02 -5.93 -17.20
CA THR A 93 -30.62 -4.53 -17.13
C THR A 93 -29.88 -4.24 -15.82
N LEU A 94 -30.32 -4.86 -14.71
CA LEU A 94 -29.64 -4.80 -13.43
C LEU A 94 -28.24 -5.44 -13.48
N SER A 95 -28.11 -6.60 -14.13
CA SER A 95 -26.83 -7.28 -14.38
C SER A 95 -25.84 -6.37 -15.11
N ALA A 96 -26.31 -5.64 -16.12
CA ALA A 96 -25.49 -4.67 -16.85
C ALA A 96 -24.97 -3.55 -15.93
N GLN A 97 -25.83 -2.99 -15.06
CA GLN A 97 -25.42 -1.97 -14.08
C GLN A 97 -24.40 -2.49 -13.07
N CYS A 98 -24.61 -3.70 -12.55
CA CYS A 98 -23.65 -4.33 -11.64
C CYS A 98 -22.29 -4.54 -12.31
N SER A 99 -22.29 -4.91 -13.59
CA SER A 99 -21.09 -5.20 -14.37
C SER A 99 -20.28 -3.97 -14.79
N GLU A 100 -20.84 -2.76 -14.70
CA GLU A 100 -20.09 -1.51 -14.93
C GLU A 100 -18.99 -1.29 -13.89
N ASN A 101 -19.10 -1.92 -12.72
CA ASN A 101 -18.10 -1.84 -11.66
C ASN A 101 -17.00 -2.87 -11.91
N ALA A 102 -15.82 -2.39 -12.30
CA ALA A 102 -14.67 -3.25 -12.55
C ALA A 102 -14.15 -3.97 -11.29
N LYS A 103 -14.35 -3.42 -10.09
CA LYS A 103 -13.88 -4.01 -8.82
C LYS A 103 -14.91 -4.97 -8.24
N LEU A 104 -14.44 -6.15 -7.81
CA LEU A 104 -15.31 -7.19 -7.23
C LEU A 104 -16.06 -6.68 -5.99
N ALA A 105 -15.34 -6.10 -5.02
CA ALA A 105 -15.95 -5.58 -3.79
C ALA A 105 -17.04 -4.53 -4.07
N ASP A 106 -16.82 -3.64 -5.02
CA ASP A 106 -17.82 -2.61 -5.36
C ASP A 106 -19.04 -3.20 -6.08
N ARG A 107 -18.84 -4.19 -6.98
CA ARG A 107 -19.95 -4.95 -7.59
C ARG A 107 -20.78 -5.65 -6.51
N PHE A 108 -20.14 -6.29 -5.54
CA PHE A 108 -20.86 -6.99 -4.46
C PHE A 108 -21.52 -6.07 -3.43
N LYS A 109 -21.04 -4.83 -3.24
CA LYS A 109 -21.80 -3.81 -2.47
C LYS A 109 -23.18 -3.57 -3.08
N LEU A 110 -23.27 -3.54 -4.42
CA LEU A 110 -24.53 -3.37 -5.13
C LEU A 110 -25.38 -4.64 -5.07
N ILE A 111 -24.80 -5.80 -5.38
CA ILE A 111 -25.53 -7.09 -5.35
C ILE A 111 -26.09 -7.36 -3.95
N ASN A 112 -25.30 -7.17 -2.88
CA ASN A 112 -25.76 -7.38 -1.50
C ASN A 112 -26.87 -6.39 -1.11
N ALA A 113 -26.82 -5.15 -1.61
CA ALA A 113 -27.89 -4.19 -1.36
C ALA A 113 -29.20 -4.60 -2.04
N VAL A 114 -29.12 -5.08 -3.29
CA VAL A 114 -30.28 -5.65 -3.99
C VAL A 114 -30.82 -6.89 -3.27
N GLU A 115 -29.94 -7.81 -2.85
CA GLU A 115 -30.30 -9.01 -2.08
C GLU A 115 -31.07 -8.63 -0.81
N LEU A 116 -30.58 -7.65 -0.05
CA LEU A 116 -31.27 -7.14 1.13
C LEU A 116 -32.67 -6.60 0.79
N GLY A 117 -32.82 -5.94 -0.36
CA GLY A 117 -34.12 -5.48 -0.87
C GLY A 117 -35.08 -6.62 -1.17
N PHE A 118 -34.57 -7.68 -1.82
CA PHE A 118 -35.34 -8.91 -2.09
C PHE A 118 -35.80 -9.57 -0.78
N GLU A 119 -34.90 -9.73 0.17
CA GLU A 119 -35.18 -10.35 1.47
C GLU A 119 -36.21 -9.56 2.28
N THR A 120 -36.06 -8.24 2.34
CA THR A 120 -36.96 -7.36 3.10
C THR A 120 -38.40 -7.42 2.56
N GLU A 121 -38.56 -7.40 1.23
CA GLU A 121 -39.88 -7.49 0.62
C GLU A 121 -40.44 -8.91 0.72
N ALA A 122 -39.63 -9.96 0.54
CA ALA A 122 -40.07 -11.34 0.69
C ALA A 122 -40.57 -11.62 2.11
N GLN A 123 -39.88 -11.12 3.13
CA GLN A 123 -40.28 -11.26 4.53
C GLN A 123 -41.58 -10.53 4.86
N SER A 124 -41.78 -9.32 4.30
CA SER A 124 -42.97 -8.51 4.58
C SER A 124 -44.21 -8.94 3.78
N SER A 125 -44.04 -9.34 2.53
CA SER A 125 -45.13 -9.71 1.62
C SER A 125 -45.45 -11.22 1.63
N GLY A 126 -44.56 -12.06 2.16
CA GLY A 126 -44.66 -13.52 2.10
C GLY A 126 -44.38 -14.11 0.71
N LYS A 127 -43.91 -13.30 -0.25
CA LYS A 127 -43.60 -13.76 -1.61
C LYS A 127 -42.33 -14.62 -1.64
N VAL A 128 -42.38 -15.69 -2.44
CA VAL A 128 -41.21 -16.54 -2.74
C VAL A 128 -40.33 -15.82 -3.75
N TYR A 129 -39.03 -15.70 -3.46
CA TYR A 129 -38.06 -14.96 -4.30
C TYR A 129 -36.96 -15.86 -4.90
N THR A 130 -37.21 -17.17 -5.05
CA THR A 130 -36.22 -18.15 -5.54
C THR A 130 -35.58 -17.75 -6.86
N PHE A 131 -36.35 -17.19 -7.80
CA PHE A 131 -35.84 -16.70 -9.08
C PHE A 131 -34.77 -15.60 -8.92
N TYR A 132 -34.94 -14.71 -7.94
CA TYR A 132 -33.96 -13.67 -7.62
C TYR A 132 -32.71 -14.23 -6.92
N LYS A 133 -32.86 -15.30 -6.14
CA LYS A 133 -31.74 -16.04 -5.56
C LYS A 133 -30.90 -16.74 -6.63
N ASP A 134 -31.55 -17.33 -7.64
CA ASP A 134 -30.87 -17.92 -8.79
C ASP A 134 -30.11 -16.86 -9.60
N TRP A 135 -30.70 -15.66 -9.75
CA TRP A 135 -30.01 -14.53 -10.35
C TRP A 135 -28.77 -14.10 -9.56
N ILE A 136 -28.84 -13.98 -8.22
CA ILE A 136 -27.67 -13.65 -7.37
C ILE A 136 -26.55 -14.69 -7.56
N ASN A 137 -26.91 -15.97 -7.60
CA ASN A 137 -25.95 -17.06 -7.83
C ASN A 137 -25.30 -16.94 -9.23
N SER A 138 -26.10 -16.66 -10.26
CA SER A 138 -25.60 -16.45 -11.62
C SER A 138 -24.65 -15.25 -11.71
N GLU A 139 -25.00 -14.12 -11.09
CA GLU A 139 -24.16 -12.93 -11.05
C GLU A 139 -22.84 -13.18 -10.31
N THR A 140 -22.91 -13.96 -9.23
CA THR A 140 -21.72 -14.37 -8.46
C THR A 140 -20.80 -15.22 -9.32
N ASP A 141 -21.33 -16.24 -9.99
CA ASP A 141 -20.56 -17.12 -10.86
C ASP A 141 -19.94 -16.35 -12.04
N GLU A 142 -20.68 -15.43 -12.66
CA GLU A 142 -20.18 -14.58 -13.74
C GLU A 142 -19.08 -13.62 -13.28
N ALA A 143 -19.26 -12.99 -12.11
CA ALA A 143 -18.26 -12.09 -11.54
C ALA A 143 -16.94 -12.81 -11.22
N LEU A 144 -17.03 -14.02 -10.68
CA LEU A 144 -15.88 -14.84 -10.33
C LEU A 144 -15.17 -15.39 -11.58
N ALA A 145 -15.92 -15.83 -12.59
CA ALA A 145 -15.36 -16.37 -13.83
C ALA A 145 -14.68 -15.28 -14.69
N SER A 146 -15.24 -14.06 -14.70
CA SER A 146 -14.78 -12.99 -15.59
C SER A 146 -13.33 -12.58 -15.32
N PRO A 147 -12.46 -12.52 -16.35
CA PRO A 147 -11.10 -12.01 -16.22
C PRO A 147 -11.03 -10.48 -16.15
N ASN A 148 -12.13 -9.78 -16.49
CA ASN A 148 -12.20 -8.32 -16.51
C ASN A 148 -12.52 -7.72 -15.13
N VAL A 149 -12.86 -8.57 -14.16
CA VAL A 149 -13.14 -8.16 -12.79
C VAL A 149 -11.83 -8.08 -12.01
N LEU A 150 -11.54 -6.90 -11.48
CA LEU A 150 -10.36 -6.60 -10.66
C LEU A 150 -10.56 -7.12 -9.24
N ILE A 151 -9.61 -7.95 -8.78
CA ILE A 151 -9.61 -8.63 -7.48
C ILE A 151 -8.24 -8.42 -6.84
N GLU A 152 -8.00 -7.20 -6.34
CA GLU A 152 -6.66 -6.74 -5.99
C GLU A 152 -6.53 -6.27 -4.53
N THR A 153 -7.65 -5.94 -3.90
CA THR A 153 -7.68 -5.27 -2.59
C THR A 153 -7.90 -6.25 -1.45
N ALA A 154 -7.57 -5.81 -0.22
CA ALA A 154 -7.88 -6.57 0.98
C ALA A 154 -9.40 -6.75 1.21
N GLU A 155 -10.22 -5.84 0.68
CA GLU A 155 -11.69 -5.96 0.70
C GLU A 155 -12.16 -7.10 -0.21
N ASP A 156 -11.55 -7.26 -1.39
CA ASP A 156 -11.85 -8.36 -2.30
C ASP A 156 -11.48 -9.73 -1.68
N GLY A 157 -10.32 -9.81 -1.03
CA GLY A 157 -9.90 -11.03 -0.32
C GLY A 157 -10.85 -11.40 0.83
N ALA A 158 -11.34 -10.39 1.56
CA ALA A 158 -12.35 -10.57 2.59
C ALA A 158 -13.66 -11.14 2.05
N LEU A 159 -14.13 -10.56 0.95
CA LEU A 159 -15.35 -10.93 0.27
C LEU A 159 -15.30 -12.37 -0.22
N LEU A 160 -14.18 -12.80 -0.81
CA LEU A 160 -14.02 -14.19 -1.28
C LEU A 160 -14.14 -15.20 -0.13
N THR A 161 -13.67 -14.88 1.08
CA THR A 161 -13.94 -15.71 2.26
C THR A 161 -15.40 -15.71 2.66
N THR A 162 -16.06 -14.54 2.67
CA THR A 162 -17.51 -14.47 2.95
C THR A 162 -18.34 -15.29 1.96
N LEU A 163 -17.94 -15.34 0.68
CA LEU A 163 -18.56 -16.23 -0.31
C LEU A 163 -18.25 -17.70 -0.01
N ALA A 164 -17.02 -18.02 0.38
CA ALA A 164 -16.63 -19.39 0.76
C ALA A 164 -17.45 -19.91 1.96
N GLU A 165 -17.81 -19.05 2.92
CA GLU A 165 -18.67 -19.40 4.07
C GLU A 165 -20.11 -19.78 3.66
N LYS A 166 -20.58 -19.36 2.48
CA LYS A 166 -21.96 -19.58 2.00
C LYS A 166 -22.11 -20.80 1.08
N VAL A 167 -21.02 -21.44 0.67
CA VAL A 167 -21.02 -22.52 -0.35
C VAL A 167 -20.47 -23.83 0.20
N THR A 168 -20.67 -24.93 -0.54
CA THR A 168 -20.14 -26.24 -0.16
C THR A 168 -18.62 -26.28 -0.27
N SER A 169 -17.94 -27.16 0.49
CA SER A 169 -16.48 -27.34 0.36
C SER A 169 -16.05 -27.62 -1.08
N GLN A 170 -16.84 -28.38 -1.85
CA GLN A 170 -16.58 -28.65 -3.26
C GLN A 170 -16.63 -27.38 -4.12
N ASP A 171 -17.59 -26.49 -3.87
CA ASP A 171 -17.71 -25.21 -4.56
C ASP A 171 -16.59 -24.24 -4.18
N ILE A 172 -16.06 -24.30 -2.95
CA ILE A 172 -14.87 -23.53 -2.59
C ILE A 172 -13.70 -23.91 -3.51
N PHE A 173 -13.45 -25.21 -3.70
CA PHE A 173 -12.37 -25.69 -4.57
C PHE A 173 -12.63 -25.44 -6.06
N ASN A 174 -13.89 -25.53 -6.50
CA ASN A 174 -14.24 -25.41 -7.92
C ASN A 174 -14.42 -23.95 -8.38
N LYS A 175 -14.90 -23.06 -7.51
CA LYS A 175 -15.30 -21.69 -7.86
C LYS A 175 -14.42 -20.62 -7.22
N ILE A 176 -14.15 -20.71 -5.92
CA ILE A 176 -13.45 -19.65 -5.18
C ILE A 176 -11.94 -19.77 -5.29
N LEU A 177 -11.38 -20.96 -5.03
CA LEU A 177 -9.94 -21.18 -5.02
C LEU A 177 -9.27 -20.82 -6.36
N PRO A 178 -9.80 -21.20 -7.54
CA PRO A 178 -9.18 -20.83 -8.82
C PRO A 178 -9.07 -19.32 -9.01
N VAL A 179 -10.06 -18.57 -8.52
CA VAL A 179 -10.08 -17.09 -8.58
C VAL A 179 -9.02 -16.49 -7.66
N VAL A 180 -8.87 -17.03 -6.44
CA VAL A 180 -7.79 -16.62 -5.53
C VAL A 180 -6.43 -16.89 -6.16
N LYS A 181 -6.20 -18.10 -6.69
CA LYS A 181 -4.92 -18.48 -7.31
C LYS A 181 -4.56 -17.60 -8.51
N ARG A 182 -5.54 -17.29 -9.38
CA ARG A 182 -5.35 -16.38 -10.52
C ARG A 182 -4.85 -14.98 -10.09
N ASN A 183 -5.27 -14.53 -8.91
CA ASN A 183 -5.00 -13.18 -8.41
C ASN A 183 -3.99 -13.15 -7.24
N VAL A 184 -3.34 -14.28 -6.93
CA VAL A 184 -2.52 -14.45 -5.71
C VAL A 184 -1.34 -13.48 -5.61
N HIS A 185 -0.88 -12.95 -6.74
CA HIS A 185 0.18 -11.95 -6.81
C HIS A 185 -0.21 -10.60 -6.17
N HIS A 186 -1.51 -10.34 -6.00
CA HIS A 186 -2.00 -9.20 -5.22
C HIS A 186 -1.91 -9.53 -3.71
N THR A 187 -0.76 -9.20 -3.12
CA THR A 187 -0.42 -9.57 -1.73
C THR A 187 -1.50 -9.17 -0.71
N LEU A 188 -2.14 -8.00 -0.84
CA LEU A 188 -3.16 -7.55 0.11
C LEU A 188 -4.45 -8.37 0.04
N MET A 189 -4.90 -8.70 -1.17
CA MET A 189 -6.03 -9.58 -1.40
C MET A 189 -5.73 -10.98 -0.84
N ALA A 190 -4.61 -11.57 -1.24
CA ALA A 190 -4.24 -12.92 -0.82
C ALA A 190 -4.06 -13.02 0.70
N THR A 191 -3.42 -12.02 1.33
CA THR A 191 -3.25 -11.96 2.79
C THR A 191 -4.61 -11.89 3.49
N ALA A 192 -5.51 -11.01 3.05
CA ALA A 192 -6.84 -10.86 3.68
C ALA A 192 -7.73 -12.10 3.50
N PHE A 193 -7.61 -12.80 2.37
CA PHE A 193 -8.26 -14.09 2.15
C PHE A 193 -7.69 -15.17 3.08
N LEU A 194 -6.36 -15.31 3.14
CA LEU A 194 -5.67 -16.32 3.96
C LEU A 194 -5.93 -16.15 5.45
N THR A 195 -5.93 -14.91 5.97
CA THR A 195 -6.24 -14.67 7.38
C THR A 195 -7.67 -15.05 7.71
N ARG A 196 -8.64 -14.60 6.90
CA ARG A 196 -10.05 -14.88 7.15
C ARG A 196 -10.44 -16.33 6.93
N ILE A 197 -9.90 -17.00 5.91
CA ILE A 197 -10.22 -18.43 5.67
C ILE A 197 -9.71 -19.28 6.83
N PHE A 198 -8.56 -18.94 7.41
CA PHE A 198 -8.05 -19.59 8.61
C PHE A 198 -8.96 -19.33 9.81
N ASP A 199 -9.39 -18.09 10.02
CA ASP A 199 -10.34 -17.71 11.08
C ASP A 199 -11.70 -18.42 10.91
N ALA A 200 -12.17 -18.61 9.67
CA ALA A 200 -13.39 -19.37 9.38
C ALA A 200 -13.28 -20.84 9.83
N GLY A 201 -12.08 -21.41 9.75
CA GLY A 201 -11.76 -22.75 10.27
C GLY A 201 -11.73 -22.81 11.80
N ILE A 202 -11.22 -21.76 12.45
CA ILE A 202 -11.22 -21.65 13.93
C ILE A 202 -12.64 -21.47 14.46
N THR A 203 -13.43 -20.63 13.81
CA THR A 203 -14.81 -20.31 14.22
C THR A 203 -15.83 -21.38 13.84
N GLY A 204 -15.41 -22.41 13.10
CA GLY A 204 -16.26 -23.53 12.70
C GLY A 204 -17.24 -23.23 11.57
N LYS A 205 -17.05 -22.11 10.85
CA LYS A 205 -17.88 -21.77 9.68
C LYS A 205 -17.55 -22.62 8.46
N ILE A 206 -16.29 -23.03 8.33
CA ILE A 206 -15.80 -23.96 7.30
C ILE A 206 -15.02 -25.05 8.02
N GLU A 207 -15.03 -26.28 7.48
CA GLU A 207 -14.27 -27.39 8.05
C GLU A 207 -12.78 -27.03 8.20
N ARG A 208 -12.23 -27.26 9.40
CA ARG A 208 -10.85 -26.89 9.73
C ARG A 208 -9.83 -27.50 8.76
N ASN A 209 -9.99 -28.78 8.38
CA ASN A 209 -9.06 -29.42 7.43
C ASN A 209 -9.12 -28.75 6.05
N THR A 210 -10.31 -28.42 5.56
CA THR A 210 -10.50 -27.70 4.29
C THR A 210 -9.79 -26.35 4.32
N THR A 211 -10.00 -25.55 5.37
CA THR A 211 -9.35 -24.23 5.49
C THR A 211 -7.83 -24.32 5.60
N GLN A 212 -7.29 -25.32 6.31
CA GLN A 212 -5.84 -25.53 6.40
C GLN A 212 -5.24 -25.97 5.07
N THR A 213 -5.92 -26.83 4.31
CA THR A 213 -5.49 -27.24 2.96
C THR A 213 -5.46 -26.04 2.02
N ILE A 214 -6.52 -25.23 2.00
CA ILE A 214 -6.58 -24.00 1.19
C ILE A 214 -5.47 -23.03 1.62
N PHE A 215 -5.27 -22.84 2.92
CA PHE A 215 -4.24 -21.96 3.43
C PHE A 215 -2.85 -22.38 2.94
N LYS A 216 -2.51 -23.67 3.06
CA LYS A 216 -1.22 -24.23 2.62
C LYS A 216 -1.00 -24.13 1.11
N ASP A 217 -2.03 -24.36 0.30
CA ASP A 217 -1.94 -24.23 -1.16
C ASP A 217 -1.72 -22.77 -1.57
N VAL A 218 -2.54 -21.84 -1.06
CA VAL A 218 -2.49 -20.43 -1.46
C VAL A 218 -1.24 -19.72 -0.90
N ILE A 219 -0.77 -20.05 0.31
CA ILE A 219 0.45 -19.45 0.86
C ILE A 219 1.71 -19.87 0.11
N SER A 220 1.75 -21.12 -0.39
CA SER A 220 2.84 -21.60 -1.24
C SER A 220 2.98 -20.71 -2.47
N ASP A 221 1.88 -20.45 -3.17
CA ASP A 221 1.86 -19.59 -4.37
C ASP A 221 2.10 -18.11 -4.06
N LEU A 222 1.53 -17.61 -2.96
CA LEU A 222 1.73 -16.22 -2.51
C LEU A 222 3.19 -15.94 -2.20
N THR A 223 3.90 -16.92 -1.63
CA THR A 223 5.28 -16.72 -1.17
C THR A 223 6.18 -16.22 -2.30
N ASP A 224 6.01 -16.70 -3.54
CA ASP A 224 6.78 -16.27 -4.71
C ASP A 224 6.53 -14.81 -5.13
N HIS A 225 5.33 -14.31 -4.92
CA HIS A 225 4.90 -12.97 -5.34
C HIS A 225 4.74 -11.98 -4.18
N PHE A 226 4.98 -12.41 -2.94
CA PHE A 226 4.80 -11.60 -1.75
C PHE A 226 5.60 -10.29 -1.84
N SER A 227 4.90 -9.16 -1.74
CA SER A 227 5.50 -7.82 -1.72
C SER A 227 4.63 -6.83 -0.96
N LEU A 228 5.27 -6.01 -0.12
CA LEU A 228 4.65 -4.88 0.58
C LEU A 228 4.82 -3.56 -0.19
N ARG A 229 5.45 -3.56 -1.37
CA ARG A 229 5.65 -2.34 -2.17
C ARG A 229 4.34 -1.71 -2.61
N SER A 230 3.29 -2.51 -2.82
CA SER A 230 1.94 -2.02 -3.15
C SER A 230 1.29 -1.18 -2.04
N LEU A 231 1.74 -1.32 -0.79
CA LEU A 231 1.35 -0.45 0.32
C LEU A 231 2.05 0.92 0.27
N GLY A 232 3.07 1.05 -0.59
CA GLY A 232 3.87 2.25 -0.82
C GLY A 232 3.25 3.24 -1.80
N ASP A 233 2.15 2.90 -2.49
CA ASP A 233 1.33 3.85 -3.23
C ASP A 233 0.43 4.61 -2.24
N LEU A 234 1.10 5.43 -1.43
CA LEU A 234 0.50 6.28 -0.41
C LEU A 234 -0.63 7.11 -1.04
N ALA A 235 -1.85 6.84 -0.61
CA ALA A 235 -3.02 7.60 -1.04
C ALA A 235 -2.79 9.10 -0.76
N ILE A 236 -2.68 9.89 -1.83
CA ILE A 236 -2.54 11.35 -1.74
C ILE A 236 -3.86 11.91 -1.21
N SER A 237 -3.97 12.12 0.09
CA SER A 237 -5.11 12.85 0.67
C SER A 237 -4.97 14.33 0.34
N LYS A 238 -5.75 14.79 -0.66
CA LYS A 238 -5.90 16.22 -0.95
C LYS A 238 -6.82 16.87 0.10
N LYS A 239 -6.36 17.04 1.34
CA LYS A 239 -7.08 17.91 2.29
C LYS A 239 -6.90 19.36 1.86
N ARG A 240 -7.99 20.01 1.44
CA ARG A 240 -8.03 21.47 1.30
C ARG A 240 -8.03 22.08 2.69
N VAL A 241 -6.93 22.75 3.06
CA VAL A 241 -6.92 23.63 4.23
C VAL A 241 -7.67 24.90 3.83
N THR A 242 -8.87 25.11 4.36
CA THR A 242 -9.59 26.37 4.23
C THR A 242 -9.02 27.37 5.23
N GLY A 243 -7.97 28.08 4.82
CA GLY A 243 -7.44 29.26 5.51
C GLY A 243 -7.39 30.43 4.52
N TYR A 244 -7.95 31.57 4.91
CA TYR A 244 -7.93 32.80 4.11
C TYR A 244 -6.49 33.23 3.80
N GLY A 245 -6.10 33.10 2.54
CA GLY A 245 -4.80 33.53 2.04
C GLY A 245 -4.38 32.67 0.86
N TRP A 246 -4.01 33.30 -0.25
CA TRP A 246 -3.62 32.65 -1.49
C TRP A 246 -2.36 31.79 -1.28
N ALA A 247 -2.54 30.55 -0.85
CA ALA A 247 -1.51 29.54 -0.77
C ALA A 247 -1.78 28.50 -1.86
N ALA A 248 -0.78 28.26 -2.70
CA ALA A 248 -0.76 27.09 -3.57
C ALA A 248 -1.05 25.83 -2.76
N PRO A 249 -1.74 24.82 -3.31
CA PRO A 249 -2.05 23.60 -2.57
C PRO A 249 -0.73 22.95 -2.13
N LEU A 250 -0.41 23.05 -0.85
CA LEU A 250 0.60 22.18 -0.24
C LEU A 250 -0.02 20.79 -0.23
N VAL A 251 0.40 19.98 -1.20
CA VAL A 251 0.12 18.54 -1.23
C VAL A 251 0.90 17.94 -0.06
N THR A 252 0.32 17.95 1.13
CA THR A 252 0.83 17.15 2.24
C THR A 252 0.40 15.70 2.00
N GLN A 253 1.35 14.82 1.71
CA GLN A 253 1.14 13.37 1.72
C GLN A 253 0.80 12.96 3.16
N THR A 254 -0.46 13.07 3.58
CA THR A 254 -0.89 12.49 4.86
C THR A 254 -1.13 11.02 4.63
N ILE A 255 -0.18 10.22 5.07
CA ILE A 255 -0.27 8.76 5.10
C ILE A 255 -1.34 8.41 6.12
N VAL A 256 -2.42 7.76 5.68
CA VAL A 256 -3.40 7.17 6.59
C VAL A 256 -2.78 5.89 7.14
N PRO A 257 -2.62 5.73 8.46
CA PRO A 257 -2.13 4.49 9.04
C PRO A 257 -3.02 3.33 8.60
N ASP A 258 -2.47 2.40 7.84
CA ASP A 258 -3.18 1.19 7.42
C ASP A 258 -3.07 0.12 8.51
N HIS A 259 -3.71 0.41 9.64
CA HIS A 259 -3.73 -0.51 10.78
C HIS A 259 -4.29 -1.88 10.37
N TYR A 260 -5.26 -1.87 9.46
CA TYR A 260 -5.92 -3.07 8.97
C TYR A 260 -4.95 -4.03 8.26
N ASN A 261 -4.14 -3.52 7.32
CA ASN A 261 -3.19 -4.38 6.61
C ASN A 261 -2.00 -4.82 7.48
N SER A 262 -1.54 -3.97 8.40
CA SER A 262 -0.48 -4.38 9.34
C SER A 262 -0.93 -5.56 10.23
N VAL A 263 -2.19 -5.57 10.66
CA VAL A 263 -2.79 -6.69 11.40
C VAL A 263 -2.91 -7.92 10.51
N ASN A 264 -3.43 -7.80 9.29
CA ASN A 264 -3.53 -8.94 8.37
C ASN A 264 -2.18 -9.62 8.11
N ILE A 265 -1.11 -8.84 7.87
CA ILE A 265 0.23 -9.39 7.64
C ILE A 265 0.75 -10.08 8.90
N SER A 266 0.53 -9.48 10.08
CA SER A 266 0.97 -10.07 11.34
C SER A 266 0.25 -11.38 11.65
N THR A 267 -1.06 -11.43 11.40
CA THR A 267 -1.88 -12.64 11.52
C THR A 267 -1.46 -13.71 10.52
N LEU A 268 -1.13 -13.34 9.28
CA LEU A 268 -0.61 -14.27 8.28
C LEU A 268 0.69 -14.95 8.78
N ILE A 269 1.65 -14.15 9.25
CA ILE A 269 2.92 -14.63 9.80
C ILE A 269 2.67 -15.58 10.98
N TYR A 270 1.74 -15.23 11.86
CA TYR A 270 1.36 -16.09 12.98
C TYR A 270 0.74 -17.42 12.51
N ASN A 271 -0.19 -17.38 11.55
CA ASN A 271 -0.85 -18.57 11.04
C ASN A 271 0.16 -19.51 10.35
N CYS A 272 1.15 -18.96 9.63
CA CYS A 272 2.28 -19.71 9.09
C CYS A 272 3.07 -20.43 10.19
N GLY A 273 3.38 -19.73 11.29
CA GLY A 273 4.05 -20.34 12.44
C GLY A 273 3.21 -21.43 13.12
N THR A 274 1.91 -21.22 13.24
CA THR A 274 0.96 -22.20 13.83
C THR A 274 0.82 -23.46 12.99
N LEU A 275 0.97 -23.34 11.67
CA LEU A 275 0.94 -24.46 10.72
C LEU A 275 2.33 -25.05 10.42
N GLU A 276 3.37 -24.61 11.13
CA GLU A 276 4.76 -25.05 10.97
C GLU A 276 5.33 -24.87 9.55
N LEU A 277 4.85 -23.85 8.82
CA LEU A 277 5.27 -23.50 7.46
C LEU A 277 6.61 -22.75 7.45
N THR A 278 7.68 -23.46 7.86
CA THR A 278 9.02 -22.90 8.08
C THR A 278 9.61 -22.22 6.84
N THR A 279 9.45 -22.85 5.67
CA THR A 279 10.02 -22.39 4.40
C THR A 279 9.34 -21.11 3.92
N GLU A 280 8.01 -21.13 3.84
CA GLU A 280 7.17 -20.02 3.40
C GLU A 280 7.33 -18.82 4.34
N LEU A 281 7.28 -19.07 5.65
CA LEU A 281 7.52 -18.04 6.66
C LEU A 281 8.91 -17.40 6.51
N GLY A 282 9.95 -18.21 6.33
CA GLY A 282 11.31 -17.72 6.12
C GLY A 282 11.42 -16.83 4.88
N GLN A 283 10.81 -17.24 3.77
CA GLN A 283 10.80 -16.48 2.52
C GLN A 283 10.03 -15.16 2.64
N ILE A 284 8.85 -15.16 3.27
CA ILE A 284 8.06 -13.95 3.52
C ILE A 284 8.87 -12.95 4.37
N LEU A 285 9.43 -13.40 5.49
CA LEU A 285 10.23 -12.56 6.38
C LEU A 285 11.49 -12.01 5.68
N ALA A 286 12.15 -12.82 4.85
CA ALA A 286 13.32 -12.38 4.08
C ALA A 286 12.96 -11.32 3.02
N LYS A 287 11.84 -11.49 2.31
CA LYS A 287 11.34 -10.50 1.34
C LYS A 287 10.95 -9.19 2.03
N MET A 288 10.22 -9.26 3.14
CA MET A 288 9.91 -8.09 3.96
C MET A 288 11.17 -7.36 4.41
N ALA A 289 12.18 -8.09 4.88
CA ALA A 289 13.43 -7.50 5.32
C ALA A 289 14.14 -6.75 4.16
N LYS A 290 14.24 -7.40 3.00
CA LYS A 290 14.86 -6.82 1.81
C LYS A 290 14.12 -5.59 1.31
N GLU A 291 12.79 -5.60 1.34
CA GLU A 291 12.01 -4.45 0.88
C GLU A 291 12.17 -3.23 1.79
N ALA A 292 12.21 -3.44 3.10
CA ALA A 292 12.31 -2.34 4.06
C ALA A 292 13.61 -1.54 3.93
N GLU A 293 14.70 -2.15 3.46
CA GLU A 293 15.96 -1.45 3.13
C GLU A 293 15.74 -0.26 2.17
N THR A 294 14.76 -0.39 1.27
CA THR A 294 14.43 0.62 0.25
C THR A 294 13.10 1.32 0.49
N ALA A 295 12.30 0.89 1.48
CA ALA A 295 10.98 1.44 1.75
C ALA A 295 11.04 2.92 2.19
N PRO A 296 10.01 3.73 1.90
CA PRO A 296 9.81 5.03 2.56
C PRO A 296 9.86 4.89 4.07
N ILE A 297 10.47 5.86 4.76
CA ILE A 297 10.69 5.75 6.21
C ILE A 297 9.39 5.77 6.99
N GLU A 298 8.35 6.35 6.40
CA GLU A 298 7.02 6.45 6.97
C GLU A 298 6.33 5.08 7.07
N LEU A 299 6.65 4.14 6.19
CA LEU A 299 6.13 2.75 6.28
C LEU A 299 6.67 2.02 7.51
N TYR A 300 7.81 2.44 8.07
CA TYR A 300 8.27 1.89 9.34
C TYR A 300 7.31 2.18 10.47
N GLU A 301 6.78 3.40 10.54
CA GLU A 301 5.86 3.80 11.60
C GLU A 301 4.47 3.18 11.41
N THR A 302 4.00 3.06 10.16
CA THR A 302 2.62 2.62 9.89
C THR A 302 2.47 1.13 9.67
N ILE A 303 3.53 0.40 9.31
CA ILE A 303 3.45 -1.03 8.93
C ILE A 303 4.48 -1.85 9.70
N TYR A 304 5.78 -1.59 9.53
CA TYR A 304 6.81 -2.48 10.09
C TYR A 304 6.85 -2.46 11.63
N MET A 305 6.71 -1.30 12.28
CA MET A 305 6.70 -1.19 13.74
C MET A 305 5.47 -1.88 14.37
N PRO A 306 4.23 -1.66 13.87
CA PRO A 306 3.07 -2.43 14.32
C PRO A 306 3.26 -3.95 14.18
N ILE A 307 3.79 -4.42 13.04
CA ILE A 307 4.06 -5.86 12.82
C ILE A 307 5.07 -6.38 13.86
N LEU A 308 6.19 -5.68 14.06
CA LEU A 308 7.19 -6.07 15.05
C LEU A 308 6.61 -6.13 16.46
N LYS A 309 5.80 -5.12 16.85
CA LYS A 309 5.14 -5.07 18.16
C LYS A 309 4.17 -6.23 18.34
N PHE A 310 3.32 -6.47 17.34
CA PHE A 310 2.39 -7.59 17.36
C PHE A 310 3.15 -8.89 17.54
N LEU A 311 4.11 -9.20 16.67
CA LEU A 311 4.84 -10.46 16.73
C LEU A 311 5.67 -10.61 18.03
N SER A 312 6.17 -9.51 18.60
CA SER A 312 6.89 -9.56 19.87
C SER A 312 6.00 -9.97 21.05
N ALA A 313 4.74 -9.51 21.10
CA ALA A 313 3.80 -9.87 22.15
C ALA A 313 3.41 -11.36 22.12
N TRP A 314 3.68 -12.03 20.99
CA TRP A 314 3.32 -13.44 20.77
C TRP A 314 4.46 -14.39 21.13
N SER A 315 5.68 -13.87 21.28
CA SER A 315 6.89 -14.64 21.59
C SER A 315 6.92 -15.44 22.92
N PRO A 316 6.07 -15.27 23.95
CA PRO A 316 6.25 -16.00 25.21
C PRO A 316 5.63 -17.41 25.30
N LYS A 317 4.81 -17.87 24.34
CA LYS A 317 4.08 -19.14 24.48
C LYS A 317 4.69 -20.25 23.63
N GLU A 318 5.83 -20.81 24.07
CA GLU A 318 6.46 -22.12 23.76
C GLU A 318 6.53 -22.68 22.32
N ASN A 319 5.87 -22.11 21.31
CA ASN A 319 5.69 -22.70 19.97
C ASN A 319 6.63 -22.13 18.89
N PHE A 320 7.48 -21.16 19.23
CA PHE A 320 8.42 -20.56 18.27
C PHE A 320 9.84 -21.16 18.32
N THR A 321 10.04 -22.25 19.06
CA THR A 321 11.36 -22.87 19.29
C THR A 321 12.06 -23.34 18.01
N GLY A 322 11.31 -23.62 16.92
CA GLY A 322 11.87 -23.93 15.58
C GLY A 322 12.04 -22.73 14.64
N HIS A 323 11.23 -21.68 14.78
CA HIS A 323 11.19 -20.51 13.88
C HIS A 323 11.94 -19.28 14.43
N GLY A 324 12.42 -19.36 15.68
CA GLY A 324 13.02 -18.26 16.41
C GLY A 324 14.22 -17.62 15.71
N SER A 325 14.94 -18.34 14.85
CA SER A 325 16.08 -17.80 14.10
C SER A 325 15.66 -16.84 12.99
N SER A 326 14.71 -17.21 12.13
CA SER A 326 14.23 -16.36 11.03
C SER A 326 13.52 -15.11 11.54
N PHE A 327 12.68 -15.25 12.56
CA PHE A 327 11.98 -14.10 13.16
C PHE A 327 12.94 -13.16 13.91
N ARG A 328 13.94 -13.71 14.60
CA ARG A 328 15.05 -12.95 15.19
C ARG A 328 15.81 -12.17 14.12
N GLN A 329 16.27 -12.84 13.06
CA GLN A 329 17.03 -12.21 11.97
C GLN A 329 16.22 -11.09 11.31
N PHE A 330 14.95 -11.33 11.03
CA PHE A 330 14.02 -10.33 10.52
C PHE A 330 13.93 -9.12 11.45
N SER A 331 13.65 -9.34 12.74
CA SER A 331 13.47 -8.25 13.71
C SER A 331 14.73 -7.43 13.92
N GLN A 332 15.88 -8.12 14.00
CA GLN A 332 17.19 -7.50 14.06
C GLN A 332 17.48 -6.67 12.80
N SER A 333 17.20 -7.19 11.61
CA SER A 333 17.41 -6.49 10.34
C SER A 333 16.52 -5.24 10.26
N MET A 334 15.23 -5.36 10.61
CA MET A 334 14.27 -4.26 10.60
C MET A 334 14.64 -3.14 11.56
N LEU A 335 14.91 -3.45 12.82
CA LEU A 335 15.28 -2.43 13.79
C LEU A 335 16.64 -1.81 13.47
N SER A 336 17.60 -2.59 12.97
CA SER A 336 18.89 -2.04 12.55
C SER A 336 18.73 -1.06 11.39
N THR A 337 17.97 -1.45 10.36
CA THR A 337 17.69 -0.61 9.19
C THR A 337 16.93 0.65 9.59
N TYR A 338 15.93 0.53 10.46
CA TYR A 338 15.21 1.68 11.00
C TYR A 338 16.15 2.64 11.74
N ILE A 339 17.03 2.15 12.63
CA ILE A 339 17.97 3.01 13.35
C ILE A 339 18.95 3.70 12.39
N ILE A 340 19.49 2.95 11.43
CA ILE A 340 20.45 3.49 10.46
C ILE A 340 19.81 4.56 9.57
N ARG A 341 18.59 4.32 9.07
CA ARG A 341 17.93 5.21 8.10
C ARG A 341 17.14 6.34 8.75
N TYR A 342 16.42 6.08 9.83
CA TYR A 342 15.56 7.05 10.53
C TYR A 342 16.33 7.83 11.60
N VAL A 343 16.92 7.15 12.59
CA VAL A 343 17.59 7.83 13.71
C VAL A 343 18.83 8.58 13.18
N GLN A 344 19.62 7.90 12.34
CA GLN A 344 20.87 8.42 11.77
C GLN A 344 21.92 8.77 12.84
N MET A 345 23.13 9.09 12.39
CA MET A 345 24.21 9.46 13.30
C MET A 345 23.90 10.77 14.04
N GLU A 346 24.33 10.85 15.30
CA GLU A 346 24.26 12.10 16.04
C GLU A 346 25.10 13.16 15.31
N PRO A 347 24.55 14.36 15.04
CA PRO A 347 25.31 15.45 14.46
C PRO A 347 26.53 15.77 15.34
N ALA A 348 27.71 15.80 14.74
CA ALA A 348 28.92 16.16 15.46
C ALA A 348 28.87 17.64 15.84
N LYS A 349 29.07 17.94 17.13
CA LYS A 349 29.27 19.31 17.58
C LYS A 349 30.55 19.85 16.95
N PRO A 350 30.53 21.02 16.29
CA PRO A 350 31.75 21.61 15.76
C PRO A 350 32.78 21.81 16.88
N ALA A 351 33.97 21.24 16.70
CA ALA A 351 35.05 21.31 17.69
C ALA A 351 35.61 22.72 17.88
N SER A 352 35.37 23.61 16.91
CA SER A 352 35.82 25.01 16.95
C SER A 352 34.84 25.94 16.22
N TRP A 353 35.11 27.25 16.32
CA TRP A 353 34.43 28.27 15.53
C TRP A 353 34.93 28.32 14.08
N ALA A 354 35.78 27.41 13.60
CA ALA A 354 36.20 27.45 12.20
C ALA A 354 35.01 27.18 11.25
N ARG A 355 34.98 27.87 10.11
CA ARG A 355 33.97 27.78 9.05
C ARG A 355 34.65 27.79 7.69
N GLN A 356 33.96 27.25 6.69
CA GLN A 356 34.47 27.20 5.31
C GLN A 356 34.72 28.60 4.75
N ARG A 357 35.81 28.78 4.00
CA ARG A 357 36.12 30.02 3.27
C ARG A 357 35.09 30.35 2.19
N THR A 358 35.00 31.62 1.83
CA THR A 358 34.39 32.07 0.58
C THR A 358 35.35 31.79 -0.60
N SER A 359 34.79 31.70 -1.81
CA SER A 359 35.56 31.51 -3.04
C SER A 359 36.19 32.81 -3.57
N CYS A 360 35.66 33.98 -3.20
CA CYS A 360 36.15 35.27 -3.65
C CYS A 360 37.57 35.60 -3.11
N GLY A 361 38.44 36.09 -3.99
CA GLY A 361 39.84 36.45 -3.69
C GLY A 361 40.11 37.93 -3.44
N CYS A 362 39.08 38.78 -3.32
CA CYS A 362 39.29 40.21 -3.05
C CYS A 362 39.88 40.46 -1.65
N ASN A 363 40.52 41.60 -1.42
CA ASN A 363 41.22 41.88 -0.16
C ASN A 363 40.29 41.83 1.07
N ASP A 364 39.05 42.33 0.94
CA ASP A 364 38.07 42.26 2.03
C ASP A 364 37.64 40.81 2.31
N CYS A 365 37.47 39.98 1.27
CA CYS A 365 37.19 38.55 1.42
C CYS A 365 38.37 37.76 1.97
N LEU A 366 39.62 38.16 1.73
CA LEU A 366 40.78 37.56 2.39
C LEU A 366 40.77 37.82 3.89
N SER A 367 40.38 39.02 4.31
CA SER A 367 40.17 39.35 5.73
C SER A 367 39.02 38.54 6.34
N LEU A 368 37.88 38.48 5.63
CA LEU A 368 36.74 37.65 6.03
C LEU A 368 37.13 36.16 6.14
N ASN A 369 37.90 35.64 5.19
CA ASN A 369 38.34 34.24 5.19
C ASN A 369 39.29 33.92 6.34
N ARG A 370 40.21 34.84 6.69
CA ARG A 370 41.05 34.70 7.90
C ARG A 370 40.19 34.59 9.16
N PHE A 371 39.18 35.42 9.29
CA PHE A 371 38.21 35.30 10.38
C PHE A 371 37.43 33.98 10.32
N LEU A 372 36.93 33.56 9.14
CA LEU A 372 36.12 32.35 9.01
C LEU A 372 36.88 31.08 9.43
N ILE A 373 38.15 30.95 9.04
CA ILE A 373 38.97 29.77 9.39
C ILE A 373 39.48 29.78 10.83
N ASP A 374 39.47 30.93 11.52
CA ASP A 374 39.90 31.02 12.92
C ASP A 374 38.93 30.24 13.83
N GLY A 375 39.46 29.20 14.50
CA GLY A 375 38.72 28.34 15.40
C GLY A 375 38.36 28.96 16.75
N ASN A 376 39.05 30.04 17.15
CA ASN A 376 38.91 30.68 18.45
C ASN A 376 38.08 31.97 18.36
N GLN A 377 38.02 32.59 17.18
CA GLN A 377 37.30 33.84 16.99
C GLN A 377 35.84 33.60 16.56
N GLN A 378 34.91 33.93 17.47
CA GLN A 378 33.46 33.85 17.21
C GLN A 378 32.91 35.09 16.47
N ILE A 379 33.41 36.29 16.80
CA ILE A 379 32.90 37.56 16.28
C ILE A 379 33.98 38.26 15.45
N GLY A 380 33.64 38.58 14.21
CA GLY A 380 34.48 39.32 13.27
C GLY A 380 33.89 40.70 13.01
N ARG A 381 34.71 41.75 13.07
CA ARG A 381 34.31 43.14 12.83
C ARG A 381 35.06 43.68 11.61
N PHE A 382 34.33 44.13 10.60
CA PHE A 382 34.89 44.64 9.34
C PHE A 382 34.42 46.07 9.07
N PRO A 383 35.17 47.10 9.51
CA PRO A 383 34.85 48.49 9.27
C PRO A 383 35.17 48.87 7.82
N VAL A 384 34.18 48.73 6.92
CA VAL A 384 34.36 48.99 5.49
C VAL A 384 33.21 49.82 4.91
N GLY A 385 33.51 50.58 3.85
CA GLY A 385 32.52 51.43 3.17
C GLY A 385 31.32 50.65 2.61
N LYS A 386 30.21 51.34 2.34
CA LYS A 386 28.91 50.75 1.97
C LYS A 386 28.98 49.68 0.86
N ALA A 387 29.67 49.97 -0.25
CA ALA A 387 29.77 49.05 -1.39
C ALA A 387 30.54 47.76 -1.03
N ARG A 388 31.68 47.89 -0.34
CA ARG A 388 32.49 46.77 0.14
C ARG A 388 31.73 45.93 1.19
N ARG A 389 30.97 46.59 2.07
CA ARG A 389 30.09 45.91 3.03
C ARG A 389 28.97 45.12 2.35
N ALA A 390 28.34 45.68 1.32
CA ALA A 390 27.31 44.98 0.56
C ALA A 390 27.87 43.72 -0.13
N HIS A 391 29.11 43.78 -0.63
CA HIS A 391 29.82 42.62 -1.15
C HIS A 391 30.05 41.55 -0.08
N LEU A 392 30.53 41.92 1.11
CA LEU A 392 30.71 40.95 2.20
C LEU A 392 29.38 40.32 2.64
N HIS A 393 28.29 41.09 2.71
CA HIS A 393 26.95 40.54 2.93
C HIS A 393 26.56 39.53 1.85
N SER A 394 26.80 39.82 0.56
CA SER A 394 26.43 38.89 -0.51
C SER A 394 27.23 37.58 -0.47
N GLN A 395 28.48 37.61 0.00
CA GLN A 395 29.31 36.41 0.18
C GLN A 395 28.87 35.53 1.37
N LEU A 396 28.09 36.10 2.29
CA LEU A 396 27.63 35.42 3.50
C LEU A 396 26.13 35.05 3.41
N ASN A 397 25.33 35.76 2.62
CA ASN A 397 23.92 35.46 2.42
C ASN A 397 23.69 34.00 1.97
N GLY A 398 22.69 33.34 2.56
CA GLY A 398 22.30 31.96 2.22
C GLY A 398 23.22 30.88 2.79
N ARG A 399 24.32 31.25 3.45
CA ARG A 399 25.20 30.30 4.14
C ARG A 399 24.77 30.13 5.60
N SER A 400 24.89 28.92 6.11
CA SER A 400 24.51 28.57 7.49
C SER A 400 25.69 28.70 8.46
N GLY A 401 25.39 28.87 9.75
CA GLY A 401 26.40 28.86 10.82
C GLY A 401 26.99 30.23 11.18
N PHE A 402 26.40 31.33 10.72
CA PHE A 402 26.72 32.69 11.14
C PHE A 402 25.55 33.64 10.91
N THR A 403 25.52 34.74 11.68
CA THR A 403 24.67 35.91 11.44
C THR A 403 25.56 37.08 11.05
N HIS A 404 24.99 38.03 10.32
CA HIS A 404 25.70 39.26 9.98
C HIS A 404 24.78 40.47 10.03
N GLU A 405 25.29 41.55 10.57
CA GLU A 405 24.56 42.80 10.72
C GLU A 405 25.48 44.00 10.55
N THR A 406 24.91 45.11 10.10
CA THR A 406 25.65 46.37 10.05
C THR A 406 25.45 47.11 11.36
N GLU A 407 26.52 47.27 12.13
CA GLU A 407 26.55 48.19 13.26
C GLU A 407 26.58 49.63 12.72
N ARG A 408 25.48 50.36 12.93
CA ARG A 408 25.28 51.72 12.40
C ARG A 408 25.87 52.79 13.32
N ARG A 409 27.12 52.60 13.76
CA ARG A 409 27.88 53.57 14.55
C ARG A 409 29.19 53.90 13.84
N GLY A 410 29.52 55.20 13.77
CA GLY A 410 30.73 55.70 13.12
C GLY A 410 30.68 55.72 11.59
N ASN A 411 31.75 56.24 11.00
CA ASN A 411 32.02 56.23 9.56
C ASN A 411 33.48 55.82 9.34
N PRO A 412 33.77 54.70 8.65
CA PRO A 412 32.82 53.76 8.02
C PRO A 412 32.04 52.91 9.03
N GLN A 413 30.78 52.58 8.70
CA GLN A 413 29.96 51.63 9.47
C GLN A 413 30.54 50.21 9.39
N THR A 414 30.39 49.43 10.47
CA THR A 414 31.04 48.13 10.63
C THR A 414 30.09 46.98 10.29
N LEU A 415 30.57 46.01 9.51
CA LEU A 415 29.92 44.70 9.40
C LEU A 415 30.36 43.83 10.57
N VAL A 416 29.40 43.39 11.38
CA VAL A 416 29.63 42.42 12.46
C VAL A 416 29.17 41.07 11.94
N VAL A 417 30.08 40.09 11.89
CA VAL A 417 29.78 38.70 11.54
C VAL A 417 29.96 37.86 12.80
N THR A 418 28.90 37.22 13.24
CA THR A 418 28.91 36.37 14.44
C THR A 418 28.70 34.93 14.02
N LYS A 419 29.69 34.08 14.27
CA LYS A 419 29.56 32.64 14.07
C LYS A 419 28.63 32.06 15.12
N ASN A 420 27.73 31.20 14.68
CA ASN A 420 26.74 30.57 15.54
C ASN A 420 26.71 29.06 15.32
N MET A 421 25.99 28.37 16.21
CA MET A 421 25.75 26.94 16.14
C MET A 421 24.33 26.62 15.70
N GLY A 422 23.56 27.59 15.17
CA GLY A 422 22.13 27.41 14.90
C GLY A 422 21.82 26.25 13.93
N ALA A 423 22.69 26.01 12.95
CA ALA A 423 22.57 24.83 12.08
C ALA A 423 22.78 23.52 12.84
N TYR A 424 23.83 23.44 13.67
CA TYR A 424 24.08 22.27 14.53
C TYR A 424 22.92 22.07 15.52
N GLU A 425 22.45 23.12 16.19
CA GLU A 425 21.34 23.05 17.14
C GLU A 425 20.05 22.57 16.47
N ALA A 426 19.74 23.04 15.25
CA ALA A 426 18.60 22.58 14.49
C ALA A 426 18.72 21.08 14.11
N PHE A 427 19.88 20.66 13.60
CA PHE A 427 20.13 19.26 13.26
C PHE A 427 20.12 18.36 14.50
N HIS A 428 20.72 18.81 15.61
CA HIS A 428 20.78 18.08 16.88
C HIS A 428 19.39 17.96 17.52
N LYS A 429 18.57 19.02 17.47
CA LYS A 429 17.17 18.97 17.89
C LYS A 429 16.36 17.97 17.06
N ALA A 430 16.49 18.01 15.74
CA ALA A 430 15.80 17.06 14.85
C ALA A 430 16.25 15.62 15.09
N TRP A 431 17.55 15.38 15.28
CA TRP A 431 18.08 14.07 15.66
C TRP A 431 17.55 13.60 17.02
N THR A 432 17.54 14.50 18.02
CA THR A 432 17.02 14.20 19.36
C THR A 432 15.56 13.78 19.30
N GLU A 433 14.75 14.44 18.48
CA GLU A 433 13.34 14.06 18.26
C GLU A 433 13.22 12.66 17.65
N ARG A 434 13.93 12.37 16.56
CA ARG A 434 13.92 11.03 15.94
C ARG A 434 14.39 9.94 16.90
N ARG A 435 15.44 10.21 17.68
CA ARG A 435 15.93 9.31 18.73
C ARG A 435 14.88 9.07 19.82
N ASN A 436 14.15 10.10 20.23
CA ASN A 436 13.09 9.99 21.24
C ASN A 436 11.91 9.16 20.73
N VAL A 437 11.48 9.38 19.48
CA VAL A 437 10.46 8.56 18.81
C VAL A 437 10.90 7.09 18.79
N ALA A 438 12.08 6.79 18.23
CA ALA A 438 12.61 5.42 18.19
C ALA A 438 12.70 4.77 19.57
N ARG A 439 13.16 5.53 20.59
CA ARG A 439 13.21 5.07 21.98
C ARG A 439 11.82 4.77 22.54
N LYS A 440 10.81 5.57 22.20
CA LYS A 440 9.42 5.31 22.59
C LYS A 440 8.94 4.00 21.97
N HIS A 441 9.13 3.80 20.66
CA HIS A 441 8.75 2.54 20.01
C HIS A 441 9.39 1.33 20.69
N LEU A 442 10.70 1.38 20.96
CA LEU A 442 11.42 0.28 21.64
C LEU A 442 10.94 0.03 23.07
N LYS A 443 10.54 1.07 23.81
CA LYS A 443 9.98 0.94 25.16
C LYS A 443 8.57 0.36 25.18
N ASP A 444 7.81 0.52 24.09
CA ASP A 444 6.46 -0.04 23.99
C ASP A 444 6.49 -1.57 23.79
N PHE A 445 7.66 -2.17 23.53
CA PHE A 445 7.83 -3.62 23.53
C PHE A 445 7.95 -4.14 24.97
N GLU A 446 7.42 -5.33 25.23
CA GLU A 446 7.67 -6.04 26.48
C GLU A 446 9.16 -6.39 26.60
N GLU A 447 9.79 -6.04 27.73
CA GLU A 447 11.26 -6.08 27.89
C GLU A 447 11.85 -7.49 27.72
N MET A 448 11.19 -8.52 28.26
CA MET A 448 11.66 -9.91 28.15
C MET A 448 11.54 -10.43 26.71
N SER A 449 10.41 -10.15 26.07
CA SER A 449 10.13 -10.47 24.68
C SER A 449 11.15 -9.80 23.75
N LEU A 450 11.50 -8.54 24.01
CA LEU A 450 12.51 -7.79 23.23
C LEU A 450 13.94 -8.34 23.43
N LYS A 451 14.32 -8.70 24.66
CA LYS A 451 15.64 -9.34 24.93
C LYS A 451 15.78 -10.67 24.20
N ASN A 452 14.75 -11.51 24.25
CA ASN A 452 14.74 -12.79 23.55
C ASN A 452 14.75 -12.63 22.02
N LEU A 453 14.03 -11.63 21.52
CA LEU A 453 13.92 -11.37 20.09
C LEU A 453 15.21 -10.82 19.48
N LEU A 454 15.92 -9.95 20.20
CA LEU A 454 17.10 -9.26 19.68
C LEU A 454 18.43 -9.92 20.06
N ALA A 455 18.46 -10.66 21.16
CA ALA A 455 19.61 -11.42 21.65
C ALA A 455 20.94 -10.64 21.53
N GLU A 456 21.87 -11.10 20.70
CA GLU A 456 23.20 -10.51 20.54
C GLU A 456 23.19 -9.05 20.06
N LYS A 457 22.14 -8.62 19.33
CA LYS A 457 21.99 -7.23 18.87
C LYS A 457 21.21 -6.35 19.86
N TYR A 458 20.69 -6.90 20.96
CA TYR A 458 19.89 -6.16 21.93
C TYR A 458 20.60 -4.88 22.42
N VAL A 459 21.85 -5.00 22.87
CA VAL A 459 22.61 -3.85 23.40
C VAL A 459 22.83 -2.77 22.34
N SER A 460 23.18 -3.17 21.11
CA SER A 460 23.44 -2.23 20.01
C SER A 460 22.18 -1.50 19.54
N ILE A 461 21.05 -2.22 19.47
CA ILE A 461 19.74 -1.66 19.09
C ILE A 461 19.22 -0.73 20.20
N MET A 462 19.28 -1.13 21.47
CA MET A 462 18.83 -0.32 22.61
C MET A 462 19.70 0.92 22.82
N ALA A 463 20.99 0.86 22.45
CA ALA A 463 21.85 2.03 22.44
C ALA A 463 21.49 3.05 21.35
N LEU A 464 20.62 2.68 20.39
CA LEU A 464 20.23 3.52 19.24
C LEU A 464 21.46 4.10 18.52
N SER A 465 22.49 3.27 18.33
CA SER A 465 23.79 3.69 17.83
C SER A 465 24.05 3.11 16.42
N PRO A 466 23.86 3.91 15.35
CA PRO A 466 24.08 3.44 13.99
C PRO A 466 25.49 2.93 13.74
N SER A 467 26.51 3.51 14.39
CA SER A 467 27.91 3.12 14.22
C SER A 467 28.17 1.68 14.67
N LYS A 468 27.58 1.25 15.79
CA LYS A 468 27.69 -0.13 16.30
C LYS A 468 26.96 -1.15 15.43
N LEU A 469 25.90 -0.72 14.74
CA LEU A 469 25.08 -1.56 13.88
C LEU A 469 25.70 -1.72 12.48
N ALA A 470 26.29 -0.65 11.94
CA ALA A 470 26.96 -0.67 10.63
C ALA A 470 28.24 -1.52 10.65
N SER A 471 29.02 -1.48 11.73
CA SER A 471 30.23 -2.32 11.88
C SER A 471 29.94 -3.82 11.97
N ALA A 472 28.74 -4.21 12.46
CA ALA A 472 28.34 -5.60 12.55
C ALA A 472 27.92 -6.21 11.19
N SER A 473 27.54 -5.38 10.21
CA SER A 473 27.08 -5.85 8.89
C SER A 473 28.22 -6.29 7.97
N ILE A 474 29.47 -5.91 8.26
CA ILE A 474 30.66 -6.26 7.45
C ILE A 474 31.17 -7.69 7.75
N GLN A 475 30.64 -8.37 8.77
CA GLN A 475 31.08 -9.72 9.17
C GLN A 475 30.02 -10.83 9.00
N GLN A 476 28.86 -10.57 8.38
CA GLN A 476 27.88 -11.62 8.10
C GLN A 476 28.06 -12.16 6.67
N GLN A 477 28.45 -13.44 6.57
CA GLN A 477 28.48 -14.18 5.31
C GLN A 477 27.11 -14.13 4.62
N PRO A 478 27.06 -14.16 3.27
CA PRO A 478 25.80 -14.18 2.54
C PRO A 478 24.99 -15.45 2.88
N LEU A 479 23.67 -15.32 2.94
CA LEU A 479 22.70 -16.41 3.19
C LEU A 479 22.73 -17.56 2.16
N SER A 480 23.65 -17.57 1.20
CA SER A 480 23.71 -18.54 0.10
C SER A 480 24.59 -19.77 0.36
N SER A 481 25.12 -19.98 1.57
CA SER A 481 26.16 -21.02 1.81
C SER A 481 25.81 -22.14 2.80
N ILE A 482 24.53 -22.34 3.19
CA ILE A 482 24.13 -23.44 4.11
C ILE A 482 23.33 -24.54 3.38
N VAL A 483 23.45 -24.64 2.06
CA VAL A 483 23.02 -25.85 1.32
C VAL A 483 24.22 -26.30 0.50
N ASN A 484 25.09 -27.08 1.15
CA ASN A 484 25.92 -28.14 0.55
C ASN A 484 27.08 -28.46 1.51
N SER A 485 26.81 -29.35 2.46
CA SER A 485 27.87 -30.06 3.16
C SER A 485 27.39 -31.46 3.53
N SER A 486 27.49 -32.37 2.58
CA SER A 486 27.62 -33.80 2.81
C SER A 486 28.47 -34.41 1.69
N GLU A 487 29.74 -34.67 2.05
CA GLU A 487 30.68 -35.69 1.58
C GLU A 487 30.75 -36.09 0.09
N SER A 488 31.93 -35.90 -0.53
CA SER A 488 32.90 -36.99 -0.77
C SER A 488 33.97 -36.64 -1.82
N SER A 489 35.23 -36.72 -1.38
CA SER A 489 36.43 -37.23 -2.04
C SER A 489 36.66 -37.05 -3.56
N SER A 490 37.56 -36.09 -3.84
CA SER A 490 38.78 -36.22 -4.67
C SER A 490 38.79 -37.03 -5.99
N ARG A 491 39.02 -36.25 -7.06
CA ARG A 491 40.00 -36.41 -8.16
C ARG A 491 39.75 -37.44 -9.27
N GLY A 492 39.66 -36.92 -10.50
CA GLY A 492 40.14 -37.60 -11.70
C GLY A 492 39.33 -37.31 -12.95
N ALA A 493 39.70 -36.27 -13.70
CA ALA A 493 39.14 -35.98 -15.01
C ALA A 493 39.74 -36.87 -16.11
N LEU A 494 38.91 -37.23 -17.11
CA LEU A 494 39.16 -37.35 -18.58
C LEU A 494 38.18 -38.38 -19.22
N PRO A 495 37.97 -38.41 -20.55
CA PRO A 495 37.26 -37.46 -21.44
C PRO A 495 36.07 -38.17 -22.17
N PRO A 496 35.37 -37.60 -23.17
CA PRO A 496 34.09 -38.15 -23.65
C PRO A 496 34.29 -39.28 -24.67
N ILE A 497 33.46 -40.33 -24.59
CA ILE A 497 33.41 -41.39 -25.61
C ILE A 497 31.96 -41.64 -26.08
N THR A 498 31.89 -41.69 -27.41
CA THR A 498 30.83 -41.91 -28.38
C THR A 498 29.93 -43.15 -28.23
N LYS A 499 28.66 -42.98 -28.62
CA LYS A 499 27.71 -43.88 -29.33
C LYS A 499 27.75 -45.43 -29.18
N ARG A 500 26.53 -45.98 -29.02
CA ARG A 500 26.03 -47.39 -29.21
C ARG A 500 26.43 -48.37 -28.09
N LYS A 501 25.59 -49.30 -27.61
CA LYS A 501 24.66 -50.22 -28.32
C LYS A 501 23.64 -50.79 -27.31
N VAL A 502 22.44 -51.10 -27.80
CA VAL A 502 21.35 -51.82 -27.11
C VAL A 502 21.79 -53.22 -26.64
N SER A 503 21.29 -53.67 -25.48
CA SER A 503 21.02 -55.09 -25.26
C SER A 503 19.78 -55.26 -24.38
N THR A 504 18.77 -55.86 -24.98
CA THR A 504 17.50 -56.31 -24.41
C THR A 504 17.75 -57.41 -23.37
N LYS A 505 17.08 -57.34 -22.21
CA LYS A 505 16.70 -58.55 -21.48
C LYS A 505 15.36 -58.34 -20.79
N VAL A 506 14.36 -59.00 -21.37
CA VAL A 506 13.04 -59.29 -20.81
C VAL A 506 13.23 -60.06 -19.51
N ILE A 507 12.53 -59.64 -18.44
CA ILE A 507 12.29 -60.48 -17.27
C ILE A 507 10.78 -60.53 -17.06
N LEU A 508 10.32 -61.78 -17.01
CA LEU A 508 8.95 -62.24 -16.91
C LEU A 508 8.33 -61.87 -15.57
N ILE A 509 7.03 -61.61 -15.63
CA ILE A 509 6.12 -61.47 -14.49
C ILE A 509 5.81 -62.89 -14.00
N GLU A 510 5.96 -63.12 -12.70
CA GLU A 510 5.21 -64.15 -11.99
C GLU A 510 4.40 -63.45 -10.89
N GLU A 511 3.08 -63.41 -11.10
CA GLU A 511 2.08 -63.28 -10.05
C GLU A 511 2.00 -64.60 -9.29
N SER A 512 1.88 -64.55 -7.96
CA SER A 512 1.26 -65.61 -7.18
C SER A 512 0.74 -65.05 -5.85
N ASP A 513 -0.58 -65.12 -5.74
CA ASP A 513 -1.49 -65.24 -4.57
C ASP A 513 -1.67 -64.08 -3.57
#